data_AF-B9PHT2-F1
#
_entry.id   AF-B9PHT2-F1
#
_cell.length_a   1.000
_cell.length_b   1.000
_cell.length_c   1.000
_cell.angle_alpha   90.00
_cell.angle_beta   90.00
_cell.angle_gamma   90.00
#
_symmetry.space_group_name_H-M   'P 1'
#
loop_
_entity.id
_entity.type
_entity.pdbx_description
1 polymer ?
#
loop_
_entity_poly.entity_id
_entity_poly.type
_entity_poly.pdbx_seq_one_letter_code
_entity_poly.pdbx_strand_id
1 'polypeptide(L)'
;MAQKPGSSNGKTVRPSRFVEDDEVSDGFVAPPGDAVRGAKLFKKHCAQCHSIFPDGRHLIAGNTSWGPTLWNVYMRTAGVEKDSSCSPISSHILDSGVVWNDANLMRYMKNPKMFINGVVGMNFFGIANFQDRVDIIHYLKTLTWNHPNGKKILDIMSSEKDS
;
A
#
# COMPACT_ATOMS: atom_id res chain seq x y z
N MET A 1 19.90 -42.28 35.98
CA MET A 1 18.91 -41.47 35.24
C MET A 1 19.03 -40.04 35.73
N ALA A 2 19.67 -39.17 34.95
CA ALA A 2 20.08 -37.84 35.38
C ALA A 2 18.90 -36.85 35.38
N GLN A 3 18.67 -36.19 36.52
CA GLN A 3 17.87 -34.99 36.64
C GLN A 3 18.67 -33.81 36.07
N LYS A 4 18.07 -33.02 35.17
CA LYS A 4 18.61 -31.71 34.75
C LYS A 4 17.78 -30.57 35.37
N PRO A 5 18.41 -29.46 35.77
CA PRO A 5 17.76 -28.36 36.48
C PRO A 5 16.97 -27.46 35.52
N GLY A 6 15.91 -26.86 36.06
CA GLY A 6 15.15 -25.80 35.43
C GLY A 6 15.97 -24.51 35.31
N SER A 7 15.72 -23.76 34.23
CA SER A 7 16.16 -22.39 34.05
C SER A 7 14.95 -21.52 33.75
N SER A 8 14.74 -20.54 34.62
CA SER A 8 13.69 -19.53 34.62
C SER A 8 13.90 -18.44 33.57
N ASN A 9 12.78 -18.02 32.97
CA ASN A 9 12.37 -16.67 32.54
C ASN A 9 13.35 -15.75 31.78
N GLY A 10 12.92 -15.33 30.58
CA GLY A 10 13.45 -14.15 29.90
C GLY A 10 12.59 -13.69 28.72
N LYS A 11 11.53 -12.91 29.02
CA LYS A 11 10.76 -12.01 28.12
C LYS A 11 10.08 -12.65 26.89
N THR A 12 8.79 -12.98 27.06
CA THR A 12 7.84 -13.01 25.94
C THR A 12 7.68 -11.60 25.37
N VAL A 13 8.49 -11.26 24.37
CA VAL A 13 8.10 -10.19 23.43
C VAL A 13 6.84 -10.70 22.74
N ARG A 14 5.71 -10.03 22.95
CA ARG A 14 4.47 -10.36 22.25
C ARG A 14 4.78 -10.29 20.75
N PRO A 15 4.52 -11.35 19.95
CA PRO A 15 4.78 -11.28 18.53
C PRO A 15 3.96 -10.13 17.97
N SER A 16 4.64 -9.25 17.23
CA SER A 16 4.02 -8.27 16.36
C SER A 16 2.88 -8.93 15.61
N ARG A 17 1.71 -8.29 15.58
CA ARG A 17 0.51 -8.78 14.90
C ARG A 17 0.69 -8.86 13.37
N PHE A 18 1.84 -8.40 12.87
CA PHE A 18 2.25 -8.41 11.49
C PHE A 18 3.21 -9.57 11.28
N VAL A 19 2.82 -10.49 10.40
CA VAL A 19 3.62 -11.66 10.00
C VAL A 19 5.06 -11.22 9.72
N GLU A 20 6.02 -11.89 10.35
CA GLU A 20 7.44 -11.72 10.06
C GLU A 20 7.68 -12.21 8.61
N ASP A 21 7.71 -11.27 7.67
CA ASP A 21 8.24 -11.49 6.33
C ASP A 21 9.77 -11.48 6.45
N ASP A 22 10.40 -12.61 6.15
CA ASP A 22 11.85 -12.79 6.22
C ASP A 22 12.62 -11.84 5.27
N GLU A 23 11.93 -11.23 4.30
CA GLU A 23 12.48 -10.22 3.39
C GLU A 23 12.41 -8.77 3.93
N VAL A 24 11.48 -8.44 4.85
CA VAL A 24 11.13 -7.05 5.18
C VAL A 24 10.96 -6.87 6.69
N SER A 25 11.87 -6.13 7.32
CA SER A 25 11.79 -5.74 8.73
C SER A 25 10.95 -4.47 8.95
N ASP A 26 10.58 -4.16 10.20
CA ASP A 26 9.74 -3.00 10.52
C ASP A 26 10.39 -1.65 10.19
N GLY A 27 11.72 -1.59 10.24
CA GLY A 27 12.51 -0.42 9.86
C GLY A 27 12.97 -0.42 8.39
N PHE A 28 12.39 -1.29 7.56
CA PHE A 28 12.79 -1.44 6.17
C PHE A 28 12.62 -0.13 5.39
N VAL A 29 13.66 0.20 4.64
CA VAL A 29 13.67 1.29 3.66
C VAL A 29 13.87 0.66 2.29
N ALA A 30 13.02 1.03 1.33
CA ALA A 30 13.09 0.48 0.00
C ALA A 30 14.46 0.85 -0.63
N PRO A 31 15.19 -0.13 -1.20
CA PRO A 31 16.44 0.15 -1.91
C PRO A 31 16.18 1.01 -3.15
N PRO A 32 17.22 1.45 -3.87
CA PRO A 32 17.05 2.16 -5.14
C PRO A 32 16.10 1.42 -6.08
N GLY A 33 15.22 2.17 -6.76
CA GLY A 33 14.24 1.64 -7.70
C GLY A 33 13.98 2.62 -8.83
N ASP A 34 13.23 2.14 -9.81
CA ASP A 34 12.97 2.86 -11.06
C ASP A 34 11.50 3.27 -11.12
N ALA A 35 11.21 4.55 -10.87
CA ALA A 35 9.84 5.06 -10.91
C ALA A 35 9.18 4.97 -12.31
N VAL A 36 9.97 4.95 -13.39
CA VAL A 36 9.45 4.81 -14.76
C VAL A 36 8.98 3.37 -15.01
N ARG A 37 9.78 2.39 -14.58
CA ARG A 37 9.35 0.98 -14.57
C ARG A 37 8.18 0.80 -13.62
N GLY A 38 8.23 1.41 -12.45
CA GLY A 38 7.17 1.43 -11.45
C GLY A 38 5.84 1.92 -12.01
N ALA A 39 5.83 2.97 -12.83
CA ALA A 39 4.62 3.46 -13.49
C ALA A 39 4.00 2.42 -14.44
N LYS A 40 4.82 1.65 -15.18
CA LYS A 40 4.34 0.58 -16.06
C LYS A 40 3.74 -0.57 -15.26
N LEU A 41 4.39 -0.96 -14.16
CA LEU A 41 3.91 -1.99 -13.25
C LEU A 41 2.62 -1.54 -12.54
N PHE A 42 2.53 -0.28 -12.12
CA PHE A 42 1.32 0.30 -11.57
C PHE A 42 0.16 0.24 -12.57
N LYS A 43 0.40 0.59 -13.84
CA LYS A 43 -0.63 0.48 -14.89
C LYS A 43 -1.13 -0.96 -15.03
N LYS A 44 -0.23 -1.94 -14.94
CA LYS A 44 -0.56 -3.36 -15.05
C LYS A 44 -1.35 -3.88 -13.84
N HIS A 45 -0.96 -3.51 -12.63
CA HIS A 45 -1.44 -4.14 -11.40
C HIS A 45 -2.46 -3.32 -10.60
N CYS A 46 -2.41 -1.99 -10.68
CA CYS A 46 -3.11 -1.09 -9.76
C CYS A 46 -4.15 -0.20 -10.47
N ALA A 47 -3.84 0.30 -11.67
CA ALA A 47 -4.64 1.30 -12.37
C ALA A 47 -6.01 0.80 -12.87
N GLN A 48 -6.29 -0.50 -12.74
CA GLN A 48 -7.62 -1.07 -13.03
C GLN A 48 -8.64 -0.72 -11.94
N CYS A 49 -8.18 -0.54 -10.70
CA CYS A 49 -9.05 -0.30 -9.55
C CYS A 49 -8.78 1.04 -8.87
N HIS A 50 -7.55 1.55 -8.96
CA HIS A 50 -7.12 2.75 -8.28
C HIS A 50 -6.89 3.91 -9.24
N SER A 51 -7.39 5.08 -8.86
CA SER A 51 -7.02 6.33 -9.52
C SER A 51 -5.73 6.89 -8.93
N ILE A 52 -5.18 7.89 -9.61
CA ILE A 52 -4.04 8.70 -9.12
C ILE A 52 -4.44 10.16 -9.02
N PHE A 53 -5.74 10.44 -8.89
CA PHE A 53 -6.23 11.80 -8.98
C PHE A 53 -6.12 12.52 -7.62
N PRO A 54 -5.52 13.73 -7.57
CA PRO A 54 -5.39 14.57 -6.39
C PRO A 54 -6.70 15.09 -5.82
N ASP A 55 -7.78 15.09 -6.60
CA ASP A 55 -9.12 15.49 -6.14
C ASP A 55 -9.87 14.36 -5.41
N GLY A 56 -9.23 13.21 -5.19
CA GLY A 56 -9.79 12.13 -4.40
C GLY A 56 -10.74 11.21 -5.16
N ARG A 57 -11.06 11.49 -6.43
CA ARG A 57 -12.08 10.71 -7.14
C ARG A 57 -11.63 9.28 -7.39
N HIS A 58 -12.52 8.33 -7.15
CA HIS A 58 -12.27 6.91 -7.38
C HIS A 58 -12.57 6.51 -8.82
N LEU A 59 -12.08 5.33 -9.23
CA LEU A 59 -12.54 4.72 -10.46
C LEU A 59 -13.94 4.14 -10.24
N ILE A 60 -14.88 4.53 -11.10
CA ILE A 60 -16.29 4.13 -11.06
C ILE A 60 -16.62 3.43 -12.38
N ALA A 61 -17.24 2.25 -12.30
CA ALA A 61 -17.86 1.60 -13.46
C ALA A 61 -19.30 1.20 -13.10
N GLY A 62 -20.27 1.87 -13.73
CA GLY A 62 -21.68 1.77 -13.32
C GLY A 62 -21.86 2.25 -11.89
N ASN A 63 -22.50 1.45 -11.05
CA ASN A 63 -22.74 1.75 -9.63
C ASN A 63 -21.63 1.24 -8.70
N THR A 64 -20.53 0.72 -9.25
CA THR A 64 -19.44 0.11 -8.47
C THR A 64 -18.22 1.01 -8.41
N SER A 65 -17.71 1.27 -7.20
CA SER A 65 -16.42 1.93 -6.95
C SER A 65 -15.35 0.88 -6.65
N TRP A 66 -14.26 0.87 -7.42
CA TRP A 66 -13.29 -0.23 -7.42
C TRP A 66 -12.18 -0.09 -6.38
N GLY A 67 -11.75 1.14 -6.08
CA GLY A 67 -10.70 1.39 -5.11
C GLY A 67 -10.43 2.88 -4.89
N PRO A 68 -9.86 3.23 -3.73
CA PRO A 68 -9.50 4.60 -3.39
C PRO A 68 -8.44 5.19 -4.34
N THR A 69 -8.30 6.52 -4.35
CA THR A 69 -7.14 7.13 -5.01
C THR A 69 -5.85 6.74 -4.28
N LEU A 70 -4.78 6.53 -5.04
CA LEU A 70 -3.43 6.32 -4.50
C LEU A 70 -2.58 7.59 -4.57
N TRP A 71 -3.19 8.73 -4.88
CA TRP A 71 -2.53 10.02 -4.74
C TRP A 71 -2.17 10.29 -3.28
N ASN A 72 -0.91 10.69 -3.05
CA ASN A 72 -0.35 10.96 -1.73
C ASN A 72 -0.56 9.81 -0.73
N VAL A 73 -0.52 8.56 -1.21
CA VAL A 73 -0.67 7.38 -0.35
C VAL A 73 0.57 7.13 0.52
N TYR A 74 1.75 7.52 0.05
CA TYR A 74 2.99 7.30 0.79
C TYR A 74 2.97 8.08 2.12
N MET A 75 3.25 7.39 3.22
CA MET A 75 3.15 7.89 4.60
C MET A 75 1.74 8.30 5.05
N ARG A 76 0.69 8.00 4.26
CA ARG A 76 -0.70 8.17 4.67
C ARG A 76 -1.10 7.06 5.65
N THR A 77 -1.84 7.40 6.69
CA THR A 77 -2.49 6.39 7.55
C THR A 77 -3.62 5.72 6.77
N ALA A 78 -3.69 4.40 6.84
CA ALA A 78 -4.68 3.61 6.15
C ALA A 78 -6.10 3.95 6.64
N GLY A 79 -7.07 3.97 5.71
CA GLY A 79 -8.48 4.22 6.05
C GLY A 79 -8.87 5.66 6.37
N VAL A 80 -7.93 6.63 6.38
CA VAL A 80 -8.22 8.05 6.71
C VAL A 80 -8.76 8.86 5.52
N GLU A 81 -9.12 8.22 4.41
CA GLU A 81 -9.73 8.91 3.28
C GLU A 81 -11.17 9.33 3.65
N LYS A 82 -11.54 10.58 3.34
CA LYS A 82 -12.93 11.05 3.45
C LYS A 82 -13.76 10.27 2.43
N ASP A 83 -14.29 9.15 2.90
CA ASP A 83 -15.04 8.18 2.12
C ASP A 83 -16.26 8.82 1.42
N SER A 84 -16.23 8.77 0.08
CA SER A 84 -17.41 8.91 -0.78
C SER A 84 -17.67 7.62 -1.59
N SER A 85 -16.98 6.52 -1.27
CA SER A 85 -17.11 5.21 -1.91
C SER A 85 -18.15 4.31 -1.25
N CYS A 86 -18.97 3.68 -2.09
CA CYS A 86 -19.79 2.53 -1.69
C CYS A 86 -19.00 1.19 -1.66
N SER A 87 -17.67 1.22 -1.57
CA SER A 87 -16.84 0.00 -1.59
C SER A 87 -16.41 -0.35 -0.16
N PRO A 88 -16.55 -1.61 0.28
CA PRO A 88 -16.22 -1.98 1.65
C PRO A 88 -14.71 -1.90 1.89
N ILE A 89 -14.26 -0.80 2.50
CA ILE A 89 -12.98 -0.76 3.21
C ILE A 89 -13.13 -1.69 4.41
N SER A 90 -12.20 -2.63 4.61
CA SER A 90 -12.31 -3.52 5.76
C SER A 90 -12.12 -2.73 7.05
N SER A 91 -13.00 -2.97 8.04
CA SER A 91 -12.86 -2.40 9.39
C SER A 91 -11.47 -2.68 9.98
N HIS A 92 -10.89 -3.82 9.64
CA HIS A 92 -9.52 -4.18 10.01
C HIS A 92 -8.47 -3.19 9.52
N ILE A 93 -8.58 -2.63 8.30
CA ILE A 93 -7.65 -1.62 7.81
C ILE A 93 -7.85 -0.30 8.56
N LEU A 94 -9.10 0.11 8.78
CA LEU A 94 -9.44 1.34 9.52
C LEU A 94 -8.88 1.33 10.94
N ASP A 95 -9.04 0.20 11.64
CA ASP A 95 -8.62 0.06 13.04
C ASP A 95 -7.12 -0.29 13.20
N SER A 96 -6.43 -0.59 12.09
CA SER A 96 -5.04 -1.09 12.14
C SER A 96 -4.01 -0.03 12.53
N GLY A 97 -4.30 1.25 12.31
CA GLY A 97 -3.32 2.33 12.45
C GLY A 97 -2.11 2.23 11.50
N VAL A 98 -2.21 1.42 10.45
CA VAL A 98 -1.11 1.21 9.49
C VAL A 98 -0.76 2.52 8.81
N VAL A 99 0.54 2.83 8.75
CA VAL A 99 1.09 3.90 7.93
C VAL A 99 1.68 3.26 6.68
N TRP A 100 1.33 3.77 5.49
CA TRP A 100 1.82 3.28 4.20
C TRP A 100 3.27 3.73 3.92
N ASN A 101 4.19 3.24 4.74
CA ASN A 101 5.64 3.38 4.57
C ASN A 101 6.19 2.25 3.67
N ASP A 102 7.51 2.25 3.46
CA ASP A 102 8.18 1.26 2.60
C ASP A 102 7.90 -0.19 3.04
N ALA A 103 8.08 -0.49 4.34
CA ALA A 103 7.88 -1.83 4.89
C ALA A 103 6.45 -2.34 4.68
N ASN A 104 5.45 -1.52 5.04
CA ASN A 104 4.05 -1.91 4.97
C ASN A 104 3.57 -2.02 3.52
N LEU A 105 4.01 -1.14 2.62
CA LEU A 105 3.70 -1.25 1.19
C LEU A 105 4.33 -2.50 0.56
N MET A 106 5.58 -2.84 0.92
CA MET A 106 6.22 -4.07 0.45
C MET A 106 5.45 -5.32 0.88
N ARG A 107 5.12 -5.42 2.18
CA ARG A 107 4.38 -6.57 2.74
C ARG A 107 2.95 -6.65 2.18
N TYR A 108 2.25 -5.52 2.11
CA TYR A 108 0.88 -5.46 1.58
C TYR A 108 0.84 -5.85 0.10
N MET A 109 1.75 -5.35 -0.73
CA MET A 109 1.78 -5.73 -2.15
C MET A 109 2.22 -7.18 -2.37
N LYS A 110 2.99 -7.78 -1.46
CA LYS A 110 3.35 -9.22 -1.54
C LYS A 110 2.13 -10.10 -1.32
N ASN A 111 1.33 -9.81 -0.29
CA ASN A 111 0.11 -10.56 0.01
C ASN A 111 -0.87 -9.72 0.88
N PRO A 112 -1.84 -9.02 0.27
CA PRO A 112 -2.76 -8.15 1.00
C PRO A 112 -3.60 -8.89 2.03
N LYS A 113 -4.09 -10.09 1.68
CA LYS A 113 -4.96 -10.91 2.54
C LYS A 113 -4.22 -11.34 3.81
N MET A 114 -2.96 -11.75 3.66
CA MET A 114 -2.11 -12.13 4.79
C MET A 114 -1.74 -10.92 5.65
N PHE A 115 -1.39 -9.79 5.03
CA PHE A 115 -1.00 -8.58 5.75
C PHE A 115 -2.12 -8.06 6.66
N ILE A 116 -3.37 -8.05 6.17
CA ILE A 116 -4.54 -7.60 6.95
C ILE A 116 -5.05 -8.68 7.90
N ASN A 117 -4.71 -9.95 7.66
CA ASN A 117 -5.25 -11.11 8.37
C ASN A 117 -6.79 -11.06 8.43
N GLY A 118 -7.41 -10.78 7.29
CA GLY A 118 -8.84 -10.52 7.19
C GLY A 118 -9.30 -10.34 5.74
N VAL A 119 -10.54 -9.89 5.58
CA VAL A 119 -11.11 -9.61 4.25
C VAL A 119 -10.48 -8.34 3.70
N VAL A 120 -10.02 -8.41 2.45
CA VAL A 120 -9.54 -7.25 1.69
C VAL A 120 -10.53 -7.02 0.56
N GLY A 121 -11.04 -5.79 0.41
CA GLY A 121 -11.97 -5.41 -0.67
C GLY A 121 -11.35 -5.43 -2.07
N MET A 122 -10.02 -5.57 -2.14
CA MET A 122 -9.25 -5.66 -3.37
C MET A 122 -9.03 -7.13 -3.77
N ASN A 123 -9.54 -7.53 -4.94
CA ASN A 123 -9.29 -8.85 -5.52
C ASN A 123 -7.88 -8.91 -6.13
N PHE A 124 -6.85 -9.01 -5.29
CA PHE A 124 -5.45 -9.01 -5.69
C PHE A 124 -4.67 -10.12 -4.99
N PHE A 125 -3.96 -10.93 -5.79
CA PHE A 125 -3.15 -12.05 -5.29
C PHE A 125 -1.80 -11.60 -4.70
N GLY A 126 -1.28 -10.45 -5.12
CA GLY A 126 0.03 -9.94 -4.73
C GLY A 126 1.06 -9.97 -5.86
N ILE A 127 2.22 -9.37 -5.61
CA ILE A 127 3.37 -9.27 -6.51
C ILE A 127 4.53 -9.97 -5.83
N ALA A 128 4.94 -11.13 -6.35
CA ALA A 128 6.02 -11.93 -5.74
C ALA A 128 7.40 -11.28 -5.94
N ASN A 129 7.64 -10.68 -7.09
CA ASN A 129 8.94 -10.09 -7.41
C ASN A 129 9.23 -8.88 -6.50
N PHE A 130 10.33 -8.98 -5.75
CA PHE A 130 10.73 -7.96 -4.79
C PHE A 130 11.02 -6.61 -5.46
N GLN A 131 11.78 -6.61 -6.57
CA GLN A 131 12.16 -5.38 -7.25
C GLN A 131 10.94 -4.69 -7.88
N ASP A 132 9.99 -5.44 -8.44
CA ASP A 132 8.74 -4.87 -8.97
C ASP A 132 7.98 -4.08 -7.88
N ARG A 133 7.90 -4.63 -6.66
CA ARG A 133 7.30 -3.92 -5.51
C ARG A 133 8.08 -2.66 -5.17
N VAL A 134 9.41 -2.72 -5.13
CA VAL A 134 10.28 -1.56 -4.89
C VAL A 134 10.02 -0.44 -5.90
N ASP A 135 9.94 -0.78 -7.19
CA ASP A 135 9.73 0.22 -8.24
C ASP A 135 8.36 0.87 -8.17
N ILE A 136 7.32 0.07 -7.84
CA ILE A 136 5.98 0.61 -7.60
C ILE A 136 6.02 1.59 -6.41
N ILE A 137 6.72 1.27 -5.32
CA ILE A 137 6.85 2.21 -4.18
C ILE A 137 7.53 3.51 -4.64
N HIS A 138 8.60 3.43 -5.41
CA HIS A 138 9.27 4.62 -5.95
C HIS A 138 8.33 5.43 -6.85
N TYR A 139 7.49 4.79 -7.65
CA TYR A 139 6.44 5.48 -8.40
C TYR A 139 5.39 6.13 -7.48
N LEU A 140 4.89 5.43 -6.46
CA LEU A 140 3.91 5.97 -5.50
C LEU A 140 4.45 7.21 -4.76
N LYS A 141 5.74 7.23 -4.41
CA LYS A 141 6.43 8.41 -3.83
C LYS A 141 6.38 9.62 -4.76
N THR A 142 6.24 9.42 -6.07
CA THR A 142 6.12 10.50 -7.05
C THR A 142 4.72 11.09 -7.17
N LEU A 143 3.69 10.43 -6.64
CA LEU A 143 2.28 10.82 -6.73
C LEU A 143 1.92 11.84 -5.64
N THR A 144 2.59 13.00 -5.64
CA THR A 144 2.39 14.07 -4.68
C THR A 144 2.43 15.43 -5.37
N TRP A 145 1.83 16.45 -4.76
CA TRP A 145 1.75 17.80 -5.36
C TRP A 145 3.13 18.44 -5.64
N ASN A 146 4.14 18.09 -4.84
CA ASN A 146 5.43 18.75 -4.89
C ASN A 146 6.45 18.04 -5.80
N HIS A 147 6.17 16.80 -6.21
CA HIS A 147 7.08 16.05 -7.08
C HIS A 147 6.87 16.41 -8.56
N PRO A 148 7.94 16.50 -9.39
CA PRO A 148 7.80 16.86 -10.80
C PRO A 148 6.80 15.99 -11.59
N ASN A 149 6.77 14.68 -11.31
CA ASN A 149 5.78 13.77 -11.91
C ASN A 149 4.33 14.11 -11.49
N GLY A 150 4.11 14.40 -10.21
CA GLY A 150 2.80 14.80 -9.72
C GLY A 150 2.34 16.13 -10.30
N LYS A 151 3.25 17.11 -10.47
CA LYS A 151 2.95 18.37 -11.17
C LYS A 151 2.49 18.13 -12.61
N LYS A 152 3.16 17.25 -13.35
CA LYS A 152 2.72 16.87 -14.71
C LYS A 152 1.30 16.29 -14.72
N ILE A 153 0.95 15.46 -13.74
CA ILE A 153 -0.40 14.91 -13.61
C ILE A 153 -1.43 16.02 -13.34
N LEU A 154 -1.11 16.97 -12.46
CA LEU A 154 -1.95 18.14 -12.19
C LEU A 154 -2.16 19.01 -13.43
N ASP A 155 -1.11 19.23 -14.21
CA ASP A 155 -1.18 20.02 -15.45
C ASP A 155 -2.10 19.36 -16.48
N ILE A 156 -1.95 18.03 -16.69
CA ILE A 156 -2.81 17.25 -17.59
C ILE A 156 -4.28 17.37 -17.16
N MET A 157 -4.57 17.16 -15.88
CA MET A 157 -5.94 17.24 -15.38
C MET A 157 -6.55 18.63 -15.46
N SER A 158 -5.73 19.68 -15.36
CA SER A 158 -6.21 21.05 -15.50
C SER A 158 -6.61 21.32 -16.96
N SER A 159 -5.81 20.83 -17.91
CA SER A 159 -6.11 20.97 -19.34
C SER A 159 -7.38 20.23 -19.80
N GLU A 160 -7.72 19.11 -19.15
CA GLU A 160 -8.93 18.33 -19.44
C GLU A 160 -10.22 18.98 -18.91
N LYS A 161 -10.13 19.92 -17.96
CA LYS A 161 -11.31 20.64 -17.43
C LYS A 161 -11.75 21.80 -18.32
N ASP A 162 -10.85 22.30 -19.15
CA ASP A 162 -11.06 23.48 -20.01
C ASP A 162 -11.49 23.09 -21.45
N SER A 163 -11.63 21.80 -21.74
CA SER A 163 -12.04 21.23 -23.03
C SER A 163 -13.44 20.64 -23.00
#